data_AF-A0A7S0FD37-F1
#
_entry.id   AF-A0A7S0FD37-F1
#
_cell.length_a   1.000
_cell.length_b   1.000
_cell.length_c   1.000
_cell.angle_alpha   90.00
_cell.angle_beta   90.00
_cell.angle_gamma   90.00
#
_symmetry.space_group_name_H-M   'P 1'
#
loop_
_entity.id
_entity.type
_entity.pdbx_description
1 polymer ?
#
loop_
_entity_poly.entity_id
_entity_poly.type
_entity_poly.pdbx_seq_one_letter_code
_entity_poly.pdbx_strand_id
1 'polypeptide(L)'
;EIIEYTSPDEVAVCNLASIALSAFARPDGAEYDFQGLYEVTKVATRNLNKVIDRSYYPVEEARRSNMRHRPVGLGVQGLADAFMTMRLPFESAAAKRLNEDIFETIYYAA
;
A
#
# COMPACT_ATOMS: atom_id res chain seq x y z
N GLU A 1 -6.55 -10.29 -2.32
CA GLU A 1 -6.55 -8.98 -1.64
C GLU A 1 -7.57 -8.03 -2.24
N ILE A 2 -7.79 -8.07 -3.55
CA ILE A 2 -8.78 -7.20 -4.21
C ILE A 2 -10.20 -7.72 -4.05
N ILE A 3 -11.08 -6.84 -3.57
CA ILE A 3 -12.53 -7.06 -3.45
C ILE A 3 -13.21 -5.83 -4.08
N GLU A 4 -13.63 -5.98 -5.33
CA GLU A 4 -14.22 -4.90 -6.14
C GLU A 4 -15.50 -5.40 -6.82
N TYR A 5 -16.43 -4.48 -7.08
CA TYR A 5 -17.71 -4.79 -7.72
C TYR A 5 -17.53 -5.14 -9.21
N THR A 6 -18.31 -6.11 -9.70
CA THR A 6 -18.37 -6.47 -11.12
C THR A 6 -19.81 -6.69 -11.59
N SER A 7 -20.04 -6.47 -12.88
CA SER A 7 -21.33 -6.65 -13.56
C SER A 7 -21.10 -7.03 -15.04
N PRO A 8 -22.15 -7.38 -15.81
CA PRO A 8 -22.00 -7.64 -17.25
C PRO A 8 -21.38 -6.48 -18.03
N ASP A 9 -21.49 -5.25 -17.52
CA ASP A 9 -20.97 -4.03 -18.15
C ASP A 9 -19.76 -3.43 -17.41
N GLU A 10 -19.27 -4.05 -16.32
CA GLU A 10 -18.12 -3.59 -15.56
C GLU A 10 -17.17 -4.73 -15.18
N VAL A 11 -15.94 -4.63 -15.66
CA VAL A 11 -14.84 -5.50 -15.25
C VAL A 11 -13.95 -4.71 -14.30
N ALA A 12 -13.89 -5.11 -13.03
CA ALA A 12 -13.05 -4.48 -12.03
C ALA A 12 -11.56 -4.53 -12.41
N VAL A 13 -10.83 -3.46 -12.15
CA VAL A 13 -9.39 -3.34 -12.40
C VAL A 13 -8.75 -2.64 -11.21
N CYS A 14 -7.74 -3.27 -10.63
CA CYS A 14 -6.95 -2.67 -9.57
C CYS A 14 -5.53 -2.33 -10.06
N ASN A 15 -5.04 -1.16 -9.69
CA ASN A 15 -3.65 -0.75 -9.91
C ASN A 15 -2.86 -0.94 -8.61
N LEU A 16 -1.78 -1.72 -8.67
CA LEU A 16 -1.03 -2.15 -7.50
C LEU A 16 0.34 -1.46 -7.37
N ALA A 17 0.73 -1.10 -6.16
CA ALA A 17 2.10 -0.74 -5.79
C ALA A 17 2.42 -1.25 -4.38
N SER A 18 3.71 -1.46 -4.08
CA SER A 18 4.14 -1.96 -2.77
C SER A 18 5.23 -1.07 -2.15
N ILE A 19 4.99 -0.59 -0.94
CA ILE A 19 5.96 0.21 -0.17
C ILE A 19 6.97 -0.72 0.52
N ALA A 20 8.27 -0.42 0.37
CA ALA A 20 9.34 -1.15 1.05
C ALA A 20 9.48 -0.68 2.51
N LEU A 21 8.92 -1.43 3.45
CA LEU A 21 8.87 -1.05 4.87
C LEU A 21 10.24 -1.01 5.53
N SER A 22 11.19 -1.81 5.05
CA SER A 22 12.56 -1.83 5.57
C SER A 22 13.32 -0.53 5.35
N ALA A 23 12.90 0.31 4.38
CA ALA A 23 13.52 1.61 4.12
C ALA A 23 13.29 2.63 5.26
N PHE A 24 12.26 2.42 6.08
CA PHE A 24 11.90 3.29 7.21
C PHE A 24 12.31 2.68 8.57
N ALA A 25 12.81 1.43 8.56
CA ALA A 25 13.30 0.76 9.74
C ALA A 25 14.69 1.27 10.13
N ARG A 26 14.90 1.56 11.41
CA ARG A 26 16.17 2.04 11.94
C ARG A 26 16.78 1.00 12.90
N PRO A 27 18.11 0.81 12.91
CA PRO A 27 18.78 -0.14 13.80
C PRO A 27 18.82 0.37 15.25
N ASP A 28 19.33 -0.48 16.15
CA ASP A 28 19.75 -0.12 17.52
C ASP A 28 18.66 0.51 18.42
N GLY A 29 17.40 0.12 18.21
CA GLY A 29 16.27 0.58 19.00
C GLY A 29 15.79 1.99 18.66
N ALA A 30 16.29 2.58 17.57
CA ALA A 30 15.77 3.84 17.06
C ALA A 30 14.33 3.68 16.55
N GLU A 31 13.56 4.77 16.65
CA GLU A 31 12.15 4.78 16.23
C GLU A 31 12.00 4.57 14.71
N TYR A 32 10.94 3.87 14.33
CA TYR A 32 10.55 3.67 12.94
C TYR A 32 10.14 5.01 12.30
N ASP A 33 10.54 5.26 11.05
CA ASP A 33 10.30 6.52 10.38
C ASP A 33 8.87 6.62 9.79
N PHE A 34 7.90 6.84 10.67
CA PHE A 34 6.49 6.97 10.28
C PHE A 34 6.22 8.21 9.42
N GLN A 35 6.96 9.31 9.62
CA GLN A 35 6.80 10.50 8.79
C GLN A 35 7.26 10.24 7.35
N GLY A 36 8.39 9.55 7.18
CA GLY A 36 8.84 9.10 5.86
C GLY A 36 7.83 8.17 5.19
N LEU A 37 7.27 7.21 5.94
CA LEU A 37 6.24 6.29 5.45
C LEU A 37 4.99 7.06 5.00
N TYR A 38 4.53 8.04 5.78
CA TYR A 38 3.38 8.89 5.46
C TYR A 38 3.59 9.64 4.14
N GLU A 39 4.72 10.33 3.97
CA GLU A 39 5.01 11.11 2.76
C GLU A 39 5.11 10.23 1.51
N VAL A 40 5.81 9.08 1.61
CA VAL A 40 5.93 8.14 0.48
C VAL A 40 4.59 7.53 0.12
N THR A 41 3.75 7.22 1.11
CA THR A 41 2.40 6.70 0.89
C THR A 41 1.57 7.67 0.05
N LYS A 42 1.56 8.97 0.38
CA LYS A 42 0.84 9.99 -0.40
C LYS A 42 1.32 10.07 -1.84
N VAL A 43 2.62 9.95 -2.05
CA VAL A 43 3.20 9.92 -3.40
C VAL A 43 2.75 8.67 -4.16
N ALA A 44 2.80 7.50 -3.52
CA ALA A 44 2.37 6.24 -4.11
C ALA A 44 0.88 6.27 -4.51
N THR A 45 -0.01 6.75 -3.62
CA THR A 45 -1.45 6.89 -3.92
C THR A 45 -1.68 7.82 -5.12
N ARG A 46 -1.03 8.98 -5.16
CA ARG A 46 -1.13 9.90 -6.31
C ARG A 46 -0.63 9.26 -7.60
N ASN A 47 0.42 8.44 -7.53
CA ASN A 47 0.95 7.74 -8.70
C ASN A 47 -0.04 6.69 -9.20
N LEU A 48 -0.60 5.87 -8.31
CA LEU A 48 -1.64 4.89 -8.67
C LEU A 48 -2.87 5.56 -9.29
N ASN A 49 -3.28 6.70 -8.75
CA ASN A 49 -4.39 7.46 -9.35
C ASN A 49 -4.06 7.97 -10.77
N LYS A 50 -2.81 8.36 -11.04
CA LYS A 50 -2.38 8.75 -12.41
C LYS A 50 -2.32 7.55 -13.37
N VAL A 51 -2.05 6.35 -12.86
CA VAL A 51 -2.03 5.12 -13.67
C VAL A 51 -3.43 4.85 -14.22
N ILE A 52 -4.50 5.06 -13.45
CA ILE A 52 -5.88 4.93 -13.93
C ILE A 52 -6.10 5.71 -15.22
N ASP A 53 -5.62 6.96 -15.30
CA ASP A 53 -5.85 7.82 -16.46
C ASP A 53 -4.92 7.51 -17.66
N ARG A 54 -3.79 6.85 -17.42
CA ARG A 54 -2.74 6.61 -18.44
C ARG A 54 -2.66 5.16 -18.92
N SER A 55 -3.31 4.24 -18.22
CA SER A 55 -3.32 2.83 -18.57
C SER A 55 -4.02 2.58 -19.90
N TYR A 56 -3.53 1.59 -20.64
CA TYR A 56 -4.23 1.00 -21.76
C TYR A 56 -5.24 -0.03 -21.23
N TYR A 57 -6.52 0.17 -21.53
CA TYR A 57 -7.58 -0.76 -21.14
C TYR A 57 -7.89 -1.70 -22.30
N PRO A 58 -7.74 -3.03 -22.13
CA PRO A 58 -7.93 -3.98 -23.21
C PRO A 58 -9.40 -4.15 -23.63
N VAL A 59 -10.35 -3.79 -22.75
CA VAL A 59 -11.79 -3.83 -22.99
C VAL A 59 -12.48 -2.60 -22.39
N GLU A 60 -13.59 -2.15 -22.97
CA GLU A 60 -14.25 -0.91 -22.55
C GLU A 60 -14.92 -1.03 -21.18
N GLU A 61 -15.38 -2.22 -20.79
CA GLU A 61 -15.95 -2.54 -19.49
C GLU A 61 -14.94 -2.28 -18.35
N ALA A 62 -13.66 -2.56 -18.62
CA ALA A 62 -12.56 -2.31 -17.70
C ALA A 62 -12.28 -0.81 -17.55
N ARG A 63 -12.27 -0.08 -18.68
CA ARG A 63 -12.14 1.38 -18.69
C ARG A 63 -13.31 2.03 -17.94
N ARG A 64 -14.54 1.56 -18.19
CA ARG A 64 -15.76 2.05 -17.55
C ARG A 64 -15.71 1.88 -16.04
N SER A 65 -15.37 0.68 -15.55
CA SER A 65 -15.28 0.40 -14.12
C SER A 65 -14.20 1.28 -13.45
N ASN A 66 -12.98 1.29 -13.99
CA ASN A 66 -11.86 1.99 -13.36
C ASN A 66 -12.02 3.51 -13.38
N MET A 67 -12.62 4.08 -14.43
CA MET A 67 -12.89 5.52 -14.50
C MET A 67 -14.02 5.97 -13.57
N ARG A 68 -14.97 5.07 -13.23
CA ARG A 68 -16.10 5.37 -12.33
C ARG A 68 -15.71 5.27 -10.87
N HIS A 69 -15.03 4.19 -10.49
CA HIS A 69 -14.78 3.86 -9.07
C HIS A 69 -13.37 4.18 -8.61
N ARG A 70 -12.42 4.30 -9.56
CA ARG A 70 -11.01 4.64 -9.33
C ARG A 70 -10.34 3.87 -8.18
N PRO A 71 -10.51 2.53 -8.07
CA PRO A 71 -9.86 1.77 -7.02
C PRO A 71 -8.33 1.73 -7.22
N VAL A 72 -7.62 1.71 -6.10
CA VAL A 72 -6.16 1.55 -6.04
C VAL A 72 -5.80 0.55 -4.95
N GLY A 73 -4.77 -0.26 -5.19
CA GLY A 73 -4.27 -1.23 -4.24
C GLY A 73 -2.86 -0.86 -3.79
N LEU A 74 -2.73 -0.44 -2.53
CA LEU A 74 -1.43 -0.15 -1.94
C LEU A 74 -1.06 -1.24 -0.94
N GLY A 75 -0.02 -1.99 -1.29
CA GLY A 75 0.55 -3.06 -0.48
C GLY A 75 1.88 -2.69 0.17
N VAL A 76 2.50 -3.68 0.80
CA VAL A 76 3.78 -3.54 1.47
C VAL A 76 4.70 -4.72 1.15
N GLN A 77 6.00 -4.51 1.32
CA GLN A 77 7.04 -5.54 1.26
C GLN A 77 8.10 -5.26 2.32
N GLY A 78 8.88 -6.28 2.68
CA GLY A 78 9.99 -6.13 3.65
C GLY A 78 9.55 -5.92 5.10
N LEU A 79 8.37 -6.42 5.50
CA LEU A 79 7.91 -6.36 6.89
C LEU A 79 8.82 -7.17 7.82
N ALA A 80 9.18 -8.39 7.42
CA ALA A 80 10.10 -9.24 8.18
C ALA A 80 11.48 -8.59 8.29
N ASP A 81 12.00 -8.03 7.21
CA ASP A 81 13.26 -7.29 7.17
C ASP A 81 13.25 -6.07 8.10
N ALA A 82 12.15 -5.31 8.13
CA ALA A 82 11.97 -4.19 9.05
C ALA A 82 12.04 -4.66 10.52
N PHE A 83 11.35 -5.76 10.85
CA PHE A 83 11.41 -6.35 12.19
C PHE A 83 12.82 -6.85 12.54
N MET A 84 13.52 -7.48 11.60
CA MET A 84 14.90 -7.93 11.80
C MET A 84 15.86 -6.76 12.04
N THR A 85 15.75 -5.69 11.26
CA THR A 85 16.53 -4.45 11.44
C THR A 85 16.30 -3.85 12.82
N MET A 86 15.05 -3.83 13.28
CA MET A 86 14.68 -3.29 14.60
C MET A 86 14.83 -4.29 15.75
N ARG A 87 15.36 -5.49 15.48
CA ARG A 87 15.55 -6.59 16.47
C ARG A 87 14.25 -7.01 17.16
N LEU A 88 13.13 -6.96 16.46
CA LEU A 88 11.83 -7.38 16.96
C LEU A 88 11.54 -8.82 16.49
N PRO A 89 11.41 -9.81 17.40
CA PRO A 89 10.87 -11.11 17.03
C PRO A 89 9.47 -10.93 16.45
N PHE A 90 9.15 -11.66 15.38
CA PHE A 90 7.89 -11.49 14.63
C PHE A 90 6.65 -11.64 15.52
N GLU A 91 6.68 -12.55 16.49
CA GLU A 91 5.58 -12.82 17.42
C GLU A 91 5.58 -11.93 18.67
N SER A 92 6.51 -10.98 18.77
CA SER A 92 6.60 -10.09 19.94
C SER A 92 5.47 -9.08 19.99
N ALA A 93 5.09 -8.66 21.20
CA ALA A 93 4.09 -7.61 21.39
C ALA A 93 4.49 -6.28 20.69
N ALA A 94 5.79 -5.97 20.66
CA ALA A 94 6.32 -4.80 19.97
C ALA A 94 6.18 -4.89 18.44
N ALA A 95 6.47 -6.06 17.84
CA ALA A 95 6.25 -6.28 16.40
C ALA A 95 4.76 -6.18 16.04
N LYS A 96 3.87 -6.73 16.89
CA LYS A 96 2.42 -6.59 16.73
C LYS A 96 1.99 -5.12 16.74
N ARG A 97 2.49 -4.34 17.71
CA ARG A 97 2.15 -2.91 17.80
C ARG A 97 2.67 -2.13 16.58
N LEU A 98 3.92 -2.38 16.18
CA LEU A 98 4.50 -1.75 14.99
C LEU A 98 3.71 -2.10 13.72
N ASN A 99 3.23 -3.34 13.59
CA ASN A 99 2.35 -3.73 12.49
C ASN A 99 1.08 -2.88 12.45
N GLU A 100 0.38 -2.74 13.59
CA GLU A 100 -0.83 -1.90 13.70
C GLU A 100 -0.53 -0.45 13.27
N ASP A 101 0.54 0.14 13.81
CA ASP A 101 0.91 1.54 13.55
C ASP A 101 1.33 1.78 12.08
N ILE A 102 2.04 0.82 11.45
CA ILE A 102 2.43 0.90 10.03
C ILE A 102 1.19 0.95 9.14
N PHE A 103 0.26 0.01 9.33
CA PHE A 103 -0.93 -0.08 8.49
C PHE A 103 -1.92 1.07 8.77
N GLU A 104 -2.02 1.54 10.02
CA GLU A 104 -2.77 2.76 10.35
C GLU A 104 -2.20 3.98 9.61
N THR A 105 -0.87 4.15 9.63
CA THR A 105 -0.20 5.26 8.95
C THR A 105 -0.43 5.23 7.45
N ILE A 106 -0.32 4.05 6.82
CA ILE A 106 -0.54 3.89 5.37
C ILE A 106 -2.00 4.24 5.04
N TYR A 107 -2.96 3.72 5.80
CA TYR A 107 -4.38 3.97 5.54
C TYR A 107 -4.76 5.44 5.76
N TYR A 108 -4.21 6.10 6.78
CA TYR A 108 -4.44 7.52 7.04
C TYR A 108 -3.81 8.43 5.96
N ALA A 109 -2.67 8.01 5.39
CA ALA A 109 -1.94 8.77 4.39
C ALA A 109 -2.52 8.63 2.98
N ALA A 110 -3.08 7.46 2.65
CA ALA A 110 -3.60 7.14 1.32
C ALA A 110 -4.85 7.95 0.96
#